data_AF-A0A6L3EIW8-F1
#
_entry.id   AF-A0A6L3EIW8-F1
#
_cell.length_a   1.000
_cell.length_b   1.000
_cell.length_c   1.000
_cell.angle_alpha   90.00
_cell.angle_beta   90.00
_cell.angle_gamma   90.00
#
_symmetry.space_group_name_H-M   'P 1'
#
loop_
_entity.id
_entity.type
_entity.pdbx_description
1 polymer ?
#
loop_
_entity_poly.entity_id
_entity_poly.type
_entity_poly.pdbx_seq_one_letter_code
_entity_poly.pdbx_strand_id
1 'polypeptide(L)' 'YFVLDLHRVNFIDSSGLGAIVSILKTLGAEGNIAISGLRDGTLAMFRLTRMDRVFGLFDDIDDAVSHLAIEIGAASNGQ' A
#
# COMPACT_ATOMS: atom_id res chain seq x y z
N TYR A 1 -2.85 2.19 -10.15
CA TYR A 1 -1.92 1.49 -9.23
C TYR A 1 -0.87 2.45 -8.74
N PHE A 2 -0.54 2.40 -7.46
CA PHE A 2 0.54 3.19 -6.87
C PHE A 2 1.39 2.33 -5.92
N VAL A 3 2.68 2.62 -5.86
CA VAL A 3 3.55 2.19 -4.75
C VAL A 3 3.83 3.42 -3.90
N LEU A 4 3.56 3.33 -2.60
CA LEU A 4 3.89 4.37 -1.64
C LEU A 4 5.11 3.93 -0.83
N ASP A 5 6.25 4.55 -1.09
CA ASP A 5 7.48 4.36 -0.31
C ASP A 5 7.46 5.22 0.96
N LEU A 6 7.50 4.54 2.10
CA LEU A 6 7.49 5.14 3.43
C LEU A 6 8.84 4.96 4.15
N HIS A 7 9.90 4.59 3.44
CA HIS A 7 11.22 4.30 4.02
C HIS A 7 11.81 5.43 4.86
N ARG A 8 11.48 6.69 4.52
CA ARG A 8 11.93 7.90 5.24
C ARG A 8 10.86 8.48 6.17
N VAL A 9 9.75 7.78 6.37
CA VAL A 9 8.61 8.24 7.16
C VAL A 9 8.64 7.54 8.52
N ASN A 10 8.96 8.32 9.55
CA ASN A 10 9.12 7.80 10.91
C ASN A 10 7.80 7.76 11.70
N PHE A 11 6.79 8.51 11.26
CA PHE A 11 5.50 8.61 11.94
C PHE A 11 4.40 8.99 10.96
N ILE A 12 3.21 8.41 11.17
CA ILE A 12 1.97 8.74 10.47
C ILE A 12 0.88 8.83 11.54
N ASP A 13 0.14 9.93 11.56
CA ASP A 13 -1.01 10.10 12.43
C ASP A 13 -2.30 9.58 11.78
N SER A 14 -3.44 9.80 12.46
CA SER A 14 -4.75 9.43 11.93
C SER A 14 -5.12 10.14 10.63
N SER A 15 -4.65 11.38 10.43
CA SER A 15 -4.95 12.17 9.24
C SER A 15 -4.18 11.66 8.01
N GLY A 16 -2.89 11.32 8.19
CA GLY A 16 -2.07 10.73 7.15
C GLY A 16 -2.61 9.37 6.71
N LEU A 17 -3.00 8.52 7.66
CA LEU A 17 -3.64 7.24 7.32
C LEU A 17 -4.98 7.46 6.60
N GLY A 18 -5.78 8.42 7.06
CA GLY A 18 -7.05 8.80 6.41
C GLY A 18 -6.85 9.27 4.96
N ALA A 19 -5.78 10.02 4.69
CA ALA A 19 -5.42 10.45 3.34
C ALA A 19 -5.06 9.25 2.43
N ILE A 20 -4.24 8.31 2.92
CA ILE A 20 -3.87 7.10 2.15
C ILE A 20 -5.12 6.27 1.82
N VAL A 21 -6.03 6.09 2.79
CA VAL A 21 -7.31 5.40 2.57
C VAL A 21 -8.19 6.16 1.58
N SER A 22 -8.19 7.50 1.61
CA SER A 22 -8.93 8.30 0.64
C SER A 22 -8.42 8.08 -0.78
N ILE A 23 -7.10 8.01 -0.97
CA ILE A 23 -6.51 7.73 -2.29
C ILE A 23 -6.96 6.36 -2.80
N LEU A 24 -6.94 5.32 -1.95
CA LEU A 24 -7.42 3.99 -2.33
C LEU A 24 -8.89 4.02 -2.77
N LYS A 25 -9.74 4.76 -2.06
CA LYS A 25 -11.16 4.93 -2.45
C LYS A 25 -11.30 5.65 -3.79
N THR A 26 -10.47 6.66 -4.05
CA THR A 26 -10.48 7.40 -5.32
C THR A 26 -10.02 6.55 -6.50
N LEU A 27 -9.09 5.61 -6.28
CA LEU A 27 -8.66 4.66 -7.30
C LEU A 27 -9.77 3.70 -7.75
N GLY A 28 -10.74 3.41 -6.88
CA GLY A 28 -11.84 2.51 -7.19
C GLY A 28 -11.42 1.04 -7.28
N ALA A 29 -12.28 0.20 -7.85
CA ALA A 29 -12.09 -1.26 -7.86
C ALA A 29 -10.94 -1.74 -8.77
N GLU A 30 -10.54 -0.93 -9.74
CA GLU A 30 -9.49 -1.29 -10.72
C GLU A 30 -8.11 -0.78 -10.33
N GLY A 31 -8.00 -0.05 -9.21
CA GLY A 31 -6.74 0.50 -8.74
C GLY A 31 -6.39 0.02 -7.33
N ASN A 32 -5.11 -0.24 -7.12
CA ASN A 32 -4.57 -0.67 -5.84
C ASN A 32 -3.40 0.21 -5.38
N ILE A 33 -3.09 0.16 -4.08
CA ILE A 33 -1.93 0.80 -3.46
C ILE A 33 -1.12 -0.27 -2.72
N ALA A 34 0.14 -0.43 -3.09
CA ALA A 34 1.12 -1.18 -2.30
C ALA A 34 1.94 -0.21 -1.44
N ILE A 35 2.29 -0.63 -0.23
CA ILE A 35 3.11 0.14 0.70
C ILE A 35 4.48 -0.52 0.80
N SER A 36 5.55 0.27 0.70
CA SER A 36 6.92 -0.20 0.90
C SER A 36 7.63 0.58 2.01
N GLY A 37 8.65 -0.03 2.62
CA GLY A 37 9.57 0.68 3.51
C GLY A 37 9.01 1.05 4.89
N LEU A 38 7.94 0.40 5.37
CA LEU A 38 7.46 0.61 6.75
C LEU A 38 8.50 0.15 7.77
N ARG A 39 8.75 0.95 8.80
CA ARG A 39 9.73 0.65 9.87
C ARG A 39 9.17 1.01 11.24
N ASP A 40 9.56 0.24 12.25
CA ASP A 40 9.30 0.50 13.67
C ASP A 40 7.83 0.90 13.95
N GLY A 41 7.61 2.17 14.31
CA GLY A 41 6.31 2.72 14.68
C GLY A 41 5.29 2.74 13.54
N THR A 42 5.72 2.96 12.28
CA THR A 42 4.78 2.98 11.15
C THR A 42 4.29 1.58 10.82
N LEU A 43 5.15 0.56 10.88
CA LEU A 43 4.74 -0.84 10.73
C LEU A 43 3.77 -1.28 11.85
N ALA A 44 4.09 -0.93 13.10
CA ALA A 44 3.22 -1.25 14.24
C ALA A 44 1.84 -0.59 14.10
N MET A 45 1.80 0.66 13.65
CA MET A 45 0.55 1.39 13.41
C MET A 45 -0.30 0.74 12.32
N PHE A 46 0.30 0.35 11.19
CA PHE A 46 -0.42 -0.34 10.10
C PHE A 46 -1.01 -1.67 10.57
N ARG A 47 -0.26 -2.46 11.36
CA ARG A 47 -0.78 -3.72 11.93
C ARG A 47 -1.88 -3.49 12.96
N LEU A 48 -1.70 -2.51 13.85
CA LEU A 48 -2.70 -2.17 14.88
C LEU A 48 -4.05 -1.76 14.27
N THR A 49 -3.98 -0.99 13.18
CA THR A 49 -5.15 -0.51 12.44
C THR A 49 -5.67 -1.51 11.41
N ARG A 50 -5.05 -2.70 11.32
CA ARG A 50 -5.36 -3.78 10.36
C ARG A 50 -5.24 -3.37 8.89
N MET A 51 -4.40 -2.38 8.61
CA MET A 51 -4.15 -1.88 7.26
C MET A 51 -3.28 -2.83 6.45
N ASP A 52 -2.59 -3.78 7.10
CA ASP A 52 -1.96 -4.96 6.48
C ASP A 52 -2.95 -5.90 5.77
N ARG A 53 -4.24 -5.77 6.04
CA ARG A 53 -5.31 -6.49 5.31
C ARG A 53 -5.89 -5.70 4.15
N VAL A 54 -5.64 -4.41 4.12
CA VAL A 54 -6.17 -3.47 3.12
C VAL A 54 -5.12 -3.19 2.05
N PHE A 55 -3.86 -3.08 2.46
CA PHE A 55 -2.73 -2.80 1.60
C PHE A 55 -1.73 -3.96 1.62
N GLY A 56 -1.13 -4.26 0.47
CA GLY A 56 0.05 -5.10 0.43
C GLY A 56 1.24 -4.34 1.05
N LEU A 57 1.92 -4.97 2.02
CA LEU A 57 3.08 -4.40 2.70
C LEU A 57 4.35 -5.12 2.23
N PHE A 58 5.33 -4.34 1.80
CA PHE A 58 6.59 -4.82 1.24
C PHE A 58 7.77 -4.12 1.92
N ASP A 59 8.93 -4.77 1.95
CA ASP A 59 10.13 -4.18 2.54
C ASP A 59 10.79 -3.16 1.59
N ASP A 60 10.75 -3.43 0.28
CA ASP A 60 11.28 -2.55 -0.76
C ASP A 60 10.28 -2.26 -1.89
N ILE A 61 10.65 -1.31 -2.75
CA ILE A 61 9.83 -0.84 -3.87
C ILE A 61 9.75 -1.89 -4.98
N ASP A 62 10.81 -2.65 -5.21
CA ASP A 62 10.90 -3.58 -6.34
C ASP A 62 9.96 -4.78 -6.13
N ASP A 63 9.86 -5.29 -4.90
CA ASP A 63 8.90 -6.31 -4.50
C ASP A 63 7.46 -5.81 -4.64
N ALA A 64 7.19 -4.57 -4.22
CA ALA A 64 5.87 -3.95 -4.35
C ALA A 64 5.46 -3.79 -5.82
N VAL A 65 6.37 -3.29 -6.67
CA VAL A 65 6.14 -3.14 -8.12
C VAL A 65 5.91 -4.50 -8.77
N SER A 66 6.73 -5.50 -8.44
CA SER A 66 6.62 -6.85 -8.99
C SER A 66 5.27 -7.48 -8.65
N HIS A 67 4.81 -7.33 -7.40
CA HIS A 67 3.50 -7.81 -6.99
C HIS A 67 2.37 -7.15 -7.77
N LEU A 68 2.37 -5.82 -7.88
CA LEU A 68 1.33 -5.10 -8.61
C LEU A 68 1.36 -5.42 -10.11
N ALA A 69 2.53 -5.62 -10.71
CA ALA A 69 2.64 -6.02 -12.12
C ALA A 69 1.97 -7.38 -12.38
N ILE A 70 2.13 -8.34 -11.47
CA ILE A 70 1.45 -9.64 -11.53
C ILE A 70 -0.07 -9.46 -11.40
N GLU A 71 -0.52 -8.65 -10.45
CA GLU A 71 -1.94 -8.36 -10.22
C GLU A 71 -2.60 -7.72 -11.47
N ILE A 72 -1.94 -6.72 -12.06
CA ILE A 72 -2.38 -6.08 -13.31
C ILE A 72 -2.47 -7.08 -14.46
N GLY A 73 -1.44 -7.92 -14.62
CA GLY A 73 -1.44 -8.96 -15.65
C GLY A 73 -2.59 -9.95 -15.47
N ALA A 74 -2.84 -10.39 -14.24
CA ALA A 74 -3.97 -11.28 -13.92
C ALA A 74 -5.33 -10.64 -14.22
N ALA A 75 -5.50 -9.35 -13.89
CA ALA A 75 -6.72 -8.60 -14.19
C ALA A 75 -6.95 -8.45 -15.71
N SER A 76 -5.88 -8.27 -16.50
CA SER A 76 -5.97 -8.16 -17.97
C SER A 76 -6.29 -9.47 -18.69
N ASN A 77 -5.97 -10.61 -18.09
CA ASN A 77 -6.19 -11.94 -18.67
C ASN A 77 -7.57 -12.55 -18.33
N GLY A 78 -8.40 -11.82 -17.58
CA GLY A 78 -9.73 -12.26 -17.15
C GLY A 78 -10.86 -11.94 -18.13
N GLN A 79 -10.57 -11.79 -19.42
CA GLN A 79 -11.55 -11.50 -20.47
C GLN A 79 -11.83 -12.72 -21.35
#